data_AF-A0A7L4TM48-F1
#
_entry.id   AF-A0A7L4TM48-F1
#
_cell.length_a   1.000
_cell.length_b   1.000
_cell.length_c   1.000
_cell.angle_alpha   90.00
_cell.angle_beta   90.00
_cell.angle_gamma   90.00
#
_symmetry.space_group_name_H-M   'P 1'
#
loop_
_entity.id
_entity.type
_entity.pdbx_description
1 polymer ?
#
loop_
_entity_poly.entity_id
_entity_poly.type
_entity_poly.pdbx_seq_one_letter_code
_entity_poly.pdbx_strand_id
1 'polypeptide(L)'
;YRTSIELAKEKGSFPYLIGQNEEETKALREAFINTGYMKKMPEDIREGVLAHGIRNSHLLTVAPTGSTGTMVGVSTGLEPYFSFSYFRSGRLGKFIEVKAGIVEEYLNSHPDASADQLPEWFISTMVLSPEAHADVQCIIQRWVDSSLSKTVNAPKGYTVEQVQAVYERLYRGGAKGGTVYVDGSRDSQVLSLKAEENNFEQKELFEQTNEEAEGEKKKVV
;
A
#
# COMPACT_ATOMS: atom_id res chain seq x y z
N TYR A 1 17.48 -4.84 9.08
CA TYR A 1 18.90 -4.64 8.71
C TYR A 1 19.86 -5.50 9.50
N ARG A 2 19.87 -5.48 10.85
CA ARG A 2 20.75 -6.33 11.68
C ARG A 2 20.82 -7.79 11.22
N THR A 3 19.67 -8.43 11.03
CA THR A 3 19.62 -9.82 10.52
C THR A 3 20.28 -9.99 9.14
N SER A 4 20.13 -9.01 8.25
CA SER A 4 20.76 -9.07 6.92
C SER A 4 22.28 -8.90 6.98
N ILE A 5 22.78 -8.17 7.98
CA ILE A 5 24.22 -8.07 8.28
C ILE A 5 24.74 -9.41 8.81
N GLU A 6 24.03 -10.04 9.76
CA GLU A 6 24.42 -11.37 10.26
C GLU A 6 24.45 -12.43 9.13
N LEU A 7 23.44 -12.41 8.25
CA LEU A 7 23.42 -13.28 7.08
C LEU A 7 24.57 -12.98 6.10
N ALA A 8 25.03 -11.73 6.02
CA ALA A 8 26.18 -11.37 5.20
C ALA A 8 27.50 -11.92 5.78
N LYS A 9 27.63 -11.98 7.11
CA LYS A 9 28.77 -12.63 7.77
C LYS A 9 28.82 -14.12 7.46
N GLU A 10 27.66 -14.79 7.55
CA GLU A 10 27.58 -16.25 7.36
C GLU A 10 27.69 -16.65 5.88
N LYS A 11 27.02 -15.90 4.98
CA LYS A 11 26.80 -16.32 3.59
C LYS A 11 27.40 -15.39 2.54
N GLY A 12 28.00 -14.28 2.95
CA GLY A 12 28.49 -13.21 2.10
C GLY A 12 27.46 -12.11 1.83
N SER A 13 27.93 -10.90 1.53
CA SER A 13 27.09 -9.76 1.13
C SER A 13 26.44 -9.98 -0.24
N PHE A 14 25.43 -9.16 -0.60
CA PHE A 14 24.91 -9.16 -1.96
C PHE A 14 25.97 -8.65 -2.96
N PRO A 15 25.93 -9.09 -4.24
CA PRO A 15 27.06 -8.92 -5.17
C PRO A 15 27.51 -7.47 -5.40
N TYR A 16 26.59 -6.50 -5.45
CA TYR A 16 26.94 -5.09 -5.70
C TYR A 16 27.54 -4.35 -4.50
N LEU A 17 27.78 -5.04 -3.38
CA LEU A 17 28.58 -4.56 -2.25
C LEU A 17 29.91 -5.31 -2.11
N ILE A 18 30.34 -6.00 -3.17
CA ILE A 18 31.58 -6.75 -3.25
C ILE A 18 32.32 -6.30 -4.51
N GLY A 19 33.46 -5.65 -4.33
CA GLY A 19 34.35 -5.24 -5.42
C GLY A 19 35.31 -6.36 -5.83
N GLN A 20 36.14 -6.09 -6.84
CA GLN A 20 37.20 -7.00 -7.29
C GLN A 20 38.32 -7.14 -6.26
N ASN A 21 38.48 -6.15 -5.39
CA ASN A 21 39.45 -6.13 -4.29
C ASN A 21 38.84 -5.51 -3.02
N GLU A 22 39.61 -5.51 -1.93
CA GLU A 22 39.17 -5.00 -0.63
C GLU A 22 38.89 -3.48 -0.65
N GLU A 23 39.69 -2.71 -1.38
CA GLU A 23 39.57 -1.26 -1.47
C GLU A 23 38.27 -0.85 -2.19
N GLU A 24 37.98 -1.50 -3.32
CA GLU A 24 36.73 -1.32 -4.05
C GLU A 24 35.51 -1.76 -3.22
N THR A 25 35.62 -2.87 -2.49
CA THR A 25 34.56 -3.35 -1.58
C THR A 25 34.25 -2.30 -0.50
N LYS A 26 35.29 -1.73 0.10
CA LYS A 26 35.15 -0.67 1.12
C LYS A 26 34.47 0.57 0.52
N ALA A 27 34.92 1.02 -0.66
CA ALA A 27 34.33 2.16 -1.35
C ALA A 27 32.84 1.96 -1.68
N LEU A 28 32.45 0.77 -2.15
CA LEU A 28 31.05 0.42 -2.44
C LEU A 28 30.17 0.49 -1.17
N ARG A 29 30.65 -0.04 -0.05
CA ARG A 29 29.93 -0.03 1.23
C ARG A 29 29.82 1.39 1.80
N GLU A 30 30.89 2.18 1.71
CA GLU A 30 30.88 3.60 2.08
C GLU A 30 29.89 4.40 1.24
N ALA A 31 29.86 4.19 -0.08
CA ALA A 31 28.89 4.81 -0.95
C ALA A 31 27.45 4.43 -0.55
N PHE A 32 27.22 3.14 -0.30
CA PHE A 32 25.90 2.62 0.06
C PHE A 32 25.35 3.20 1.37
N ILE A 33 26.16 3.25 2.45
CA ILE A 33 25.69 3.81 3.73
C ILE A 33 25.43 5.32 3.66
N ASN A 34 25.94 6.01 2.64
CA ASN A 34 25.73 7.43 2.40
C ASN A 34 24.56 7.71 1.44
N THR A 35 23.87 6.67 0.93
CA THR A 35 22.65 6.83 0.14
C THR A 35 21.49 7.36 0.97
N GLY A 36 20.51 8.01 0.32
CA GLY A 36 19.48 8.82 0.99
C GLY A 36 18.73 8.15 2.15
N TYR A 37 18.37 6.86 2.01
CA TYR A 37 17.68 6.11 3.07
C TYR A 37 18.68 5.57 4.12
N MET A 38 19.77 4.94 3.67
CA MET A 38 20.77 4.33 4.57
C MET A 38 21.51 5.34 5.43
N LYS A 39 21.67 6.58 4.95
CA LYS A 39 22.31 7.67 5.70
C LYS A 39 21.57 8.01 6.99
N LYS A 40 20.27 7.70 7.08
CA LYS A 40 19.43 7.94 8.25
C LYS A 40 19.41 6.76 9.23
N MET A 41 20.08 5.65 8.90
CA MET A 41 20.09 4.47 9.75
C MET A 41 20.89 4.69 11.04
N PRO A 42 20.55 3.97 12.13
CA PRO A 42 21.35 3.94 13.33
C PRO A 42 22.81 3.56 13.07
N GLU A 43 23.72 4.07 13.90
CA GLU A 43 25.17 3.90 13.68
C GLU A 43 25.60 2.44 13.67
N ASP A 44 25.03 1.60 14.54
CA ASP A 44 25.35 0.16 14.58
C ASP A 44 25.02 -0.56 13.27
N ILE A 45 23.99 -0.11 12.55
CA ILE A 45 23.66 -0.62 11.23
C ILE A 45 24.70 -0.16 10.20
N ARG A 46 25.08 1.12 10.24
CA ARG A 46 26.02 1.72 9.30
C ARG A 46 27.41 1.08 9.44
N GLU A 47 27.89 0.95 10.67
CA GLU A 47 29.15 0.26 11.00
C GLU A 47 29.11 -1.22 10.60
N GLY A 48 27.99 -1.91 10.90
CA GLY A 48 27.83 -3.32 10.51
C GLY A 48 27.84 -3.53 9.00
N VAL A 49 27.23 -2.61 8.23
CA VAL A 49 27.28 -2.63 6.76
C VAL A 49 28.69 -2.36 6.24
N LEU A 50 29.44 -1.43 6.84
CA LEU A 50 30.84 -1.19 6.46
C LEU A 50 31.70 -2.43 6.68
N ALA A 51 31.56 -3.07 7.84
CA ALA A 51 32.35 -4.23 8.23
C ALA A 51 32.01 -5.49 7.42
N HIS A 52 30.71 -5.76 7.20
CA HIS A 52 30.27 -7.07 6.69
C HIS A 52 29.39 -7.00 5.45
N GLY A 53 28.93 -5.82 5.04
CA GLY A 53 27.90 -5.65 4.02
C GLY A 53 26.51 -6.08 4.53
N ILE A 54 25.60 -6.34 3.59
CA ILE A 54 24.26 -6.86 3.87
C ILE A 54 23.91 -7.95 2.88
N ARG A 55 23.08 -8.92 3.26
CA ARG A 55 22.68 -10.01 2.36
C ARG A 55 21.59 -9.61 1.37
N ASN A 56 20.70 -8.71 1.79
CA ASN A 56 19.52 -8.29 1.03
C ASN A 56 19.70 -6.83 0.64
N SER A 57 19.59 -6.49 -0.65
CA SER A 57 19.72 -5.10 -1.10
C SER A 57 18.60 -4.20 -0.57
N HIS A 58 17.39 -4.76 -0.45
CA HIS A 58 16.21 -4.12 0.14
C HIS A 58 15.49 -5.12 1.04
N LEU A 59 14.87 -4.64 2.12
CA LEU A 59 14.33 -5.48 3.18
C LEU A 59 12.81 -5.33 3.35
N LEU A 60 12.27 -4.13 3.19
CA LEU A 60 10.88 -3.81 3.50
C LEU A 60 10.19 -3.22 2.27
N THR A 61 9.17 -3.95 1.81
CA THR A 61 8.19 -3.49 0.83
C THR A 61 6.82 -3.86 1.39
N VAL A 62 5.87 -2.92 1.42
CA VAL A 62 4.52 -3.21 1.93
C VAL A 62 3.55 -3.36 0.76
N ALA A 63 3.19 -4.60 0.46
CA ALA A 63 2.21 -4.94 -0.56
C ALA A 63 0.77 -4.86 -0.02
N PRO A 64 -0.26 -4.71 -0.87
CA PRO A 64 -1.64 -4.75 -0.41
C PRO A 64 -2.01 -6.18 0.02
N THR A 65 -2.74 -6.31 1.13
CA THR A 65 -3.14 -7.61 1.70
C THR A 65 -4.67 -7.80 1.67
N GLY A 66 -5.32 -7.44 0.56
CA GLY A 66 -6.78 -7.51 0.42
C GLY A 66 -7.39 -8.86 0.84
N SER A 67 -7.04 -9.93 0.14
CA SER A 67 -7.59 -11.27 0.45
C SER A 67 -6.98 -11.89 1.71
N THR A 68 -5.67 -11.76 1.91
CA THR A 68 -4.97 -12.38 3.04
C THR A 68 -5.29 -11.72 4.38
N GLY A 69 -5.40 -10.39 4.42
CA GLY A 69 -5.83 -9.62 5.58
C GLY A 69 -7.25 -9.97 5.99
N THR A 70 -8.17 -9.98 5.01
CA THR A 70 -9.56 -10.42 5.27
C THR A 70 -9.62 -11.85 5.79
N MET A 71 -8.82 -12.77 5.24
CA MET A 71 -8.79 -14.17 5.64
C MET A 71 -8.37 -14.36 7.10
N VAL A 72 -7.44 -13.54 7.61
CA VAL A 72 -6.97 -13.61 9.00
C VAL A 72 -7.68 -12.61 9.93
N GLY A 73 -8.69 -11.90 9.43
CA GLY A 73 -9.52 -10.98 10.22
C GLY A 73 -8.85 -9.66 10.60
N VAL A 74 -7.87 -9.17 9.82
CA VAL A 74 -7.17 -7.90 10.06
C VAL A 74 -7.37 -6.91 8.90
N SER A 75 -6.96 -5.66 9.08
CA SER A 75 -7.03 -4.66 8.02
C SER A 75 -6.14 -5.04 6.81
N THR A 76 -6.50 -4.52 5.63
CA THR A 76 -5.93 -4.95 4.35
C THR A 76 -4.67 -4.17 3.97
N GLY A 77 -3.68 -4.18 4.87
CA GLY A 77 -2.33 -3.70 4.60
C GLY A 77 -1.90 -2.74 5.68
N LEU A 78 -1.57 -1.53 5.28
CA LEU A 78 -1.22 -0.45 6.20
C LEU A 78 -2.36 0.57 6.40
N GLU A 79 -3.50 0.31 5.78
CA GLU A 79 -4.69 1.14 5.89
C GLU A 79 -5.49 0.79 7.15
N PRO A 80 -6.23 1.76 7.72
CA PRO A 80 -7.29 1.45 8.67
C PRO A 80 -8.30 0.49 8.04
N TYR A 81 -9.20 -0.06 8.86
CA TYR A 81 -10.34 -0.79 8.34
C TYR A 81 -11.13 0.10 7.37
N PHE A 82 -11.52 -0.44 6.21
CA PHE A 82 -12.34 0.27 5.24
C PHE A 82 -13.61 0.84 5.92
N SER A 83 -14.32 -0.03 6.62
CA SER A 83 -15.37 0.28 7.59
C SER A 83 -15.41 -0.86 8.61
N PHE A 84 -15.93 -0.61 9.80
CA PHE A 84 -16.13 -1.65 10.81
C PHE A 84 -17.37 -2.52 10.55
N SER A 85 -18.31 -2.04 9.73
CA SER A 85 -19.34 -2.85 9.09
C SER A 85 -19.43 -2.46 7.61
N TYR A 86 -19.39 -3.44 6.71
CA TYR A 86 -19.51 -3.22 5.27
C TYR A 86 -20.11 -4.43 4.56
N PHE A 87 -20.63 -4.21 3.35
CA PHE A 87 -21.13 -5.29 2.51
C PHE A 87 -20.09 -5.63 1.44
N ARG A 88 -19.82 -6.94 1.29
CA ARG A 88 -18.94 -7.45 0.24
C ARG A 88 -19.75 -8.23 -0.80
N SER A 89 -19.54 -7.90 -2.07
CA SER A 89 -20.11 -8.67 -3.19
C SER A 89 -19.17 -9.83 -3.57
N GLY A 90 -19.67 -11.06 -3.50
CA GLY A 90 -18.97 -12.24 -4.02
C GLY A 90 -19.22 -12.46 -5.52
N ARG A 91 -18.47 -13.37 -6.15
CA ARG A 91 -18.68 -13.76 -7.58
C ARG A 91 -20.09 -14.28 -7.89
N LEU A 92 -20.84 -14.66 -6.86
CA LEU A 92 -22.21 -15.18 -6.94
C LEU A 92 -23.28 -14.11 -6.67
N GLY A 93 -22.92 -12.82 -6.57
CA GLY A 93 -23.87 -11.72 -6.32
C GLY A 93 -24.45 -11.67 -4.90
N LYS A 94 -23.99 -12.53 -3.98
CA LYS A 94 -24.44 -12.50 -2.57
C LYS A 94 -23.72 -11.40 -1.81
N PHE A 95 -24.49 -10.52 -1.19
CA PHE A 95 -24.03 -9.52 -0.23
C PHE A 95 -23.94 -10.16 1.14
N ILE A 96 -22.73 -10.21 1.69
CA ILE A 96 -22.49 -10.66 3.06
C ILE A 96 -22.10 -9.43 3.85
N GLU A 97 -22.84 -9.14 4.92
CA GLU A 97 -22.43 -8.15 5.91
C GLU A 97 -21.18 -8.69 6.61
N VAL A 98 -20.11 -7.91 6.56
CA VAL A 98 -18.85 -8.21 7.23
C VAL A 98 -18.69 -7.21 8.37
N LYS A 99 -18.65 -7.72 9.60
CA LYS A 99 -18.31 -6.94 10.79
C LYS A 99 -16.86 -7.20 11.16
N ALA A 100 -16.11 -6.14 11.44
CA ALA A 100 -14.73 -6.25 11.85
C ALA A 100 -14.67 -6.83 13.28
N GLY A 101 -14.03 -8.00 13.45
CA GLY A 101 -13.98 -8.70 14.74
C GLY A 101 -13.38 -7.88 15.89
N ILE A 102 -12.50 -6.91 15.58
CA ILE A 102 -11.93 -5.99 16.57
C ILE A 102 -12.98 -5.15 17.32
N VAL A 103 -14.12 -4.85 16.68
CA VAL A 103 -15.22 -4.13 17.36
C VAL A 103 -15.91 -5.04 18.36
N GLU A 104 -16.18 -6.29 17.98
CA GLU A 104 -16.79 -7.28 18.87
C GLU A 104 -15.88 -7.58 20.07
N GLU A 105 -14.57 -7.75 19.85
CA GLU A 105 -13.58 -7.91 20.92
C GLU A 105 -13.56 -6.73 21.89
N TYR A 106 -13.66 -5.50 21.37
CA TYR A 106 -13.72 -4.30 22.19
C TYR A 106 -15.01 -4.23 23.03
N LEU A 107 -16.17 -4.48 22.43
CA LEU A 107 -17.46 -4.45 23.15
C LEU A 107 -17.54 -5.54 24.23
N ASN A 108 -16.97 -6.72 23.97
CA ASN A 108 -16.92 -7.80 24.97
C ASN A 108 -16.07 -7.45 26.19
N SER A 109 -15.04 -6.62 26.02
CA SER A 109 -14.17 -6.13 27.10
C SER A 109 -14.67 -4.82 27.73
N HIS A 110 -15.63 -4.14 27.12
CA HIS A 110 -16.18 -2.85 27.56
C HIS A 110 -17.71 -2.88 27.51
N PRO A 111 -18.38 -3.46 28.52
CA PRO A 111 -19.84 -3.66 28.52
C PRO A 111 -20.66 -2.36 28.44
N ASP A 112 -20.08 -1.25 28.88
CA ASP A 112 -20.70 0.09 28.85
C ASP A 112 -20.54 0.78 27.48
N ALA A 113 -19.74 0.22 26.58
CA ALA A 113 -19.55 0.77 25.24
C ALA A 113 -20.69 0.32 24.30
N SER A 114 -21.09 1.22 23.40
CA SER A 114 -22.05 0.92 22.34
C SER A 114 -21.33 0.76 21.00
N ALA A 115 -21.85 -0.13 20.15
CA ALA A 115 -21.40 -0.25 18.76
C ALA A 115 -21.61 1.05 17.96
N ASP A 116 -22.58 1.87 18.35
CA ASP A 116 -22.87 3.17 17.74
C ASP A 116 -21.97 4.30 18.27
N GLN A 117 -21.27 4.07 19.38
CA GLN A 117 -20.45 5.05 20.06
C GLN A 117 -19.10 4.46 20.43
N LEU A 118 -18.36 4.03 19.39
CA LEU A 118 -16.99 3.58 19.54
C LEU A 118 -16.07 4.75 19.91
N PRO A 119 -14.97 4.49 20.65
CA PRO A 119 -13.98 5.51 20.96
C PRO A 119 -13.43 6.22 19.72
N GLU A 120 -12.95 7.44 19.89
CA GLU A 120 -12.42 8.28 18.81
C GLU A 120 -11.24 7.67 18.04
N TRP A 121 -10.53 6.69 18.63
CA TRP A 121 -9.44 5.96 17.97
C TRP A 121 -9.91 4.81 17.06
N PHE A 122 -11.21 4.47 17.05
CA PHE A 122 -11.81 3.60 16.02
C PHE A 122 -12.04 4.41 14.74
N ILE A 123 -10.94 4.69 14.04
CA ILE A 123 -10.94 5.42 12.76
C ILE A 123 -10.99 4.42 11.60
N SER A 124 -11.90 4.66 10.67
CA SER A 124 -11.97 3.93 9.39
C SER A 124 -11.39 4.75 8.24
N THR A 125 -11.10 4.09 7.12
CA THR A 125 -10.59 4.75 5.92
C THR A 125 -11.57 5.80 5.37
N MET A 126 -12.87 5.60 5.55
CA MET A 126 -13.92 6.48 5.01
C MET A 126 -14.05 7.83 5.73
N VAL A 127 -13.53 7.95 6.96
CA VAL A 127 -13.56 9.22 7.71
C VAL A 127 -12.28 10.04 7.56
N LEU A 128 -11.25 9.49 6.91
CA LEU A 128 -10.01 10.19 6.64
C LEU A 128 -10.15 11.10 5.42
N SER A 129 -9.67 12.34 5.53
CA SER A 129 -9.51 13.22 4.38
C SER A 129 -8.43 12.68 3.42
N PRO A 130 -8.42 13.08 2.14
CA PRO A 130 -7.37 12.70 1.19
C PRO A 130 -5.96 13.07 1.69
N GLU A 131 -5.81 14.22 2.33
CA GLU A 131 -4.56 14.67 2.94
C GLU A 131 -4.14 13.76 4.10
N ALA A 132 -5.09 13.36 4.96
CA ALA A 132 -4.83 12.46 6.06
C ALA A 132 -4.39 11.07 5.57
N HIS A 133 -4.99 10.57 4.47
CA HIS A 133 -4.51 9.34 3.81
C HIS A 133 -3.07 9.48 3.33
N ALA A 134 -2.73 10.59 2.68
CA ALA A 134 -1.38 10.84 2.19
C ALA A 134 -0.37 10.95 3.35
N ASP A 135 -0.74 11.59 4.46
CA ASP A 135 0.12 11.76 5.63
C ASP A 135 0.45 10.44 6.31
N VAL A 136 -0.53 9.54 6.46
CA VAL A 136 -0.31 8.19 6.99
C VAL A 136 0.74 7.46 6.14
N GLN A 137 0.62 7.54 4.82
CA GLN A 137 1.60 6.95 3.89
C GLN A 137 2.99 7.57 4.05
N CYS A 138 3.10 8.89 4.11
CA CYS A 138 4.37 9.59 4.33
C CYS A 138 5.03 9.18 5.65
N ILE A 139 4.25 9.08 6.73
CA ILE A 139 4.73 8.68 8.06
C ILE A 139 5.36 7.28 8.02
N ILE A 140 4.68 6.33 7.38
CA ILE A 140 5.12 4.93 7.29
C ILE A 140 6.30 4.79 6.33
N GLN A 141 6.31 5.52 5.21
CA GLN A 141 7.38 5.47 4.20
C GLN A 141 8.77 5.75 4.80
N ARG A 142 8.85 6.55 5.88
CA ARG A 142 10.10 6.81 6.61
C ARG A 142 10.79 5.54 7.12
N TRP A 143 10.05 4.46 7.33
CA TRP A 143 10.52 3.20 7.88
C TRP A 143 10.60 2.07 6.84
N VAL A 144 10.31 2.37 5.57
CA VAL A 144 10.29 1.40 4.47
C VAL A 144 11.35 1.80 3.45
N ASP A 145 12.33 0.92 3.21
CA ASP A 145 13.48 1.16 2.32
C ASP A 145 13.14 0.99 0.84
N SER A 146 12.12 0.18 0.52
CA SER A 146 11.46 0.16 -0.77
C SER A 146 10.18 1.01 -0.76
N SER A 147 9.17 0.66 -1.55
CA SER A 147 7.88 1.35 -1.61
C SER A 147 6.79 0.64 -0.81
N LEU A 148 5.64 1.30 -0.67
CA LEU A 148 4.45 0.80 -0.01
C LEU A 148 3.21 1.03 -0.88
N SER A 149 2.22 0.16 -0.74
CA SER A 149 0.94 0.24 -1.43
C SER A 149 -0.14 0.71 -0.45
N LYS A 150 -0.50 1.98 -0.58
CA LYS A 150 -1.66 2.61 0.06
C LYS A 150 -2.38 3.48 -0.95
N THR A 151 -3.70 3.45 -0.91
CA THR A 151 -4.56 4.31 -1.70
C THR A 151 -5.00 5.52 -0.87
N VAL A 152 -4.89 6.70 -1.49
CA VAL A 152 -5.53 7.92 -1.04
C VAL A 152 -6.92 7.97 -1.65
N ASN A 153 -7.93 7.71 -0.84
CA ASN A 153 -9.33 7.78 -1.28
C ASN A 153 -9.80 9.24 -1.24
N ALA A 154 -10.33 9.71 -2.36
CA ALA A 154 -10.88 11.05 -2.54
C ALA A 154 -12.36 10.98 -2.91
N PRO A 155 -13.19 11.93 -2.43
CA PRO A 155 -14.63 11.90 -2.66
C PRO A 155 -14.99 12.20 -4.12
N LYS A 156 -16.19 11.80 -4.53
CA LYS A 156 -16.71 12.07 -5.87
C LYS A 156 -16.70 13.57 -6.16
N GLY A 157 -16.22 13.93 -7.36
CA GLY A 157 -16.08 15.33 -7.78
C GLY A 157 -14.76 15.99 -7.37
N TYR A 158 -13.80 15.25 -6.80
CA TYR A 158 -12.44 15.76 -6.57
C TYR A 158 -11.82 16.22 -7.90
N THR A 159 -11.37 17.48 -7.96
CA THR A 159 -10.85 18.07 -9.19
C THR A 159 -9.42 17.63 -9.49
N VAL A 160 -8.98 17.84 -10.74
CA VAL A 160 -7.60 17.55 -11.15
C VAL A 160 -6.59 18.33 -10.31
N GLU A 161 -6.88 19.59 -9.98
CA GLU A 161 -6.03 20.45 -9.17
C GLU A 161 -5.94 19.94 -7.72
N GLN A 162 -7.04 19.43 -7.16
CA GLN A 162 -7.03 18.81 -5.84
C GLN A 162 -6.24 17.50 -5.83
N VAL A 163 -6.37 16.67 -6.87
CA VAL A 163 -5.54 15.47 -7.04
C VAL A 163 -4.06 15.83 -7.17
N GLN A 164 -3.72 16.87 -7.94
CA GLN A 164 -2.35 17.38 -8.04
C GLN A 164 -1.83 17.79 -6.67
N ALA A 165 -2.61 18.52 -5.87
CA ALA A 165 -2.21 18.93 -4.53
C ALA A 165 -1.89 17.72 -3.61
N VAL A 166 -2.64 16.62 -3.74
CA VAL A 166 -2.35 15.36 -3.02
C VAL A 166 -1.02 14.75 -3.47
N TYR A 167 -0.74 14.70 -4.77
CA TYR A 167 0.56 14.22 -5.27
C TYR A 167 1.72 15.10 -4.83
N GLU A 168 1.54 16.42 -4.82
CA GLU A 168 2.55 17.34 -4.28
C GLU A 168 2.77 17.14 -2.79
N ARG A 169 1.71 16.86 -2.02
CA ARG A 169 1.80 16.53 -0.60
C ARG A 169 2.58 15.25 -0.37
N LEU A 170 2.29 14.19 -1.14
CA LEU A 170 3.03 12.92 -1.10
C LEU A 170 4.52 13.13 -1.41
N TYR A 171 4.82 13.87 -2.49
CA TYR A 171 6.19 14.18 -2.90
C TYR A 171 6.95 14.96 -1.80
N ARG A 172 6.37 16.05 -1.31
CA ARG A 172 6.97 16.87 -0.22
C ARG A 172 7.10 16.09 1.09
N GLY A 173 6.18 15.16 1.35
CA GLY A 173 6.22 14.27 2.52
C GLY A 173 7.23 13.13 2.43
N GLY A 174 7.92 12.99 1.28
CA GLY A 174 8.94 11.97 1.08
C GLY A 174 8.39 10.58 0.73
N ALA A 175 7.13 10.50 0.28
CA ALA A 175 6.58 9.29 -0.30
C ALA A 175 7.35 8.92 -1.58
N LYS A 176 7.66 7.64 -1.79
CA LYS A 176 8.36 7.19 -3.02
C LYS A 176 7.42 6.99 -4.21
N GLY A 177 6.13 7.04 -3.94
CA GLY A 177 5.04 6.95 -4.89
C GLY A 177 3.73 7.12 -4.13
N GLY A 178 2.61 7.02 -4.83
CA GLY A 178 1.28 7.00 -4.23
C GLY A 178 0.21 6.82 -5.28
N THR A 179 -0.98 6.43 -4.83
CA THR A 179 -2.12 6.21 -5.71
C THR A 179 -3.29 6.99 -5.15
N VAL A 180 -3.91 7.82 -5.99
CA VAL A 180 -5.15 8.52 -5.66
C VAL A 180 -6.30 7.82 -6.37
N TYR A 181 -7.32 7.44 -5.61
CA TYR A 181 -8.59 6.92 -6.14
C TYR A 181 -9.68 7.94 -5.85
N VAL A 182 -10.31 8.46 -6.92
CA VAL A 182 -11.44 9.37 -6.80
C VAL A 182 -12.72 8.54 -6.91
N ASP A 183 -13.61 8.66 -5.93
CA ASP A 183 -14.87 7.92 -5.93
C ASP A 183 -15.70 8.23 -7.19
N GLY A 184 -16.26 7.19 -7.78
CA GLY A 184 -16.94 7.25 -9.08
C GLY A 184 -16.02 7.35 -10.31
N SER A 185 -14.68 7.28 -10.16
CA SER A 185 -13.75 7.26 -11.31
C SER A 185 -13.63 5.88 -11.99
N ARG A 186 -14.36 4.87 -11.50
CA ARG A 186 -14.42 3.50 -12.03
C ARG A 186 -15.85 3.01 -12.00
N ASP A 187 -16.22 2.20 -13.00
CA ASP A 187 -17.60 1.73 -13.19
C ASP A 187 -18.04 0.65 -12.20
N SER A 188 -17.11 0.00 -11.49
CA SER A 188 -17.42 -1.03 -10.48
C SER A 188 -16.59 -0.89 -9.21
N GLN A 189 -17.21 -1.16 -8.06
CA GLN A 189 -16.57 -1.13 -6.73
C GLN A 189 -16.77 -2.44 -6.00
N VAL A 190 -15.71 -3.04 -5.48
CA VAL A 190 -15.79 -4.35 -4.81
C VAL A 190 -16.35 -4.25 -3.38
N LEU A 191 -16.26 -3.06 -2.77
CA LEU A 191 -16.68 -2.78 -1.39
C LEU A 191 -17.73 -1.67 -1.41
N SER A 192 -18.82 -1.84 -0.64
CA SER A 192 -19.84 -0.81 -0.48
C SER A 192 -20.26 -0.69 0.99
N LEU A 193 -20.61 0.54 1.39
CA LEU A 193 -21.20 0.85 2.69
C LEU A 193 -22.71 0.56 2.73
N LYS A 194 -23.33 0.40 1.56
CA LYS A 194 -24.74 0.07 1.43
C LYS A 194 -24.90 -1.24 0.67
N ALA A 195 -26.00 -1.95 0.92
CA ALA A 195 -26.44 -3.04 0.07
C ALA A 195 -27.02 -2.48 -1.24
N GLU A 196 -26.18 -1.88 -2.08
CA GLU A 196 -26.56 -1.39 -3.41
C GLU A 196 -25.90 -2.28 -4.49
N GLU A 197 -26.66 -2.56 -5.55
CA GLU A 197 -26.23 -3.38 -6.68
C GLU A 197 -25.06 -2.73 -7.42
N ASN A 198 -23.92 -3.43 -7.51
CA ASN A 198 -22.97 -3.12 -8.57
C ASN A 198 -23.57 -3.63 -9.87
N ASN A 199 -23.96 -2.72 -10.77
CA ASN A 199 -24.26 -3.09 -12.14
C ASN A 199 -22.94 -3.56 -12.80
N PHE A 200 -22.69 -4.87 -12.80
CA PHE A 200 -21.64 -5.50 -13.61
C PHE A 200 -22.04 -5.55 -15.10
N GLU A 201 -22.80 -4.57 -15.58
CA GLU A 201 -23.19 -4.43 -16.98
C GLU A 201 -22.09 -3.69 -17.73
N GLN A 202 -21.00 -4.39 -18.11
CA GLN A 202 -20.21 -4.09 -19.32
C GLN A 202 -19.07 -5.10 -19.50
N LYS A 203 -19.44 -6.38 -19.64
CA LYS A 203 -18.54 -7.34 -20.30
C LYS A 203 -18.54 -7.18 -21.83
N GLU A 204 -19.47 -6.40 -22.38
CA GLU A 204 -19.68 -6.28 -23.84
C GLU A 204 -18.81 -5.23 -24.55
N LEU A 205 -18.23 -4.24 -23.83
CA LEU A 205 -17.43 -3.19 -24.49
C LEU A 205 -16.05 -3.65 -24.98
N PHE A 206 -15.50 -4.73 -24.40
CA PHE A 206 -14.22 -5.31 -24.79
C PHE A 206 -14.33 -6.32 -25.96
N GLU A 207 -15.52 -6.87 -26.22
CA GLU A 207 -15.75 -7.74 -27.38
C GLU A 207 -16.00 -6.91 -28.64
N GLN A 208 -16.77 -5.81 -28.55
CA GLN A 208 -17.05 -4.95 -29.70
C GLN A 208 -15.81 -4.20 -30.23
N THR A 209 -14.91 -3.76 -29.35
CA THR A 209 -13.68 -3.06 -29.76
C THR A 209 -12.66 -3.98 -30.44
N ASN A 210 -12.69 -5.30 -30.17
CA ASN A 210 -11.85 -6.26 -30.87
C ASN A 210 -12.43 -6.64 -32.25
N GLU A 211 -13.76 -6.71 -32.40
CA GLU A 211 -14.40 -6.96 -33.70
C GLU A 211 -14.25 -5.77 -34.67
N GLU A 212 -14.35 -4.53 -34.18
CA GLU A 212 -14.13 -3.33 -35.01
C GLU A 212 -12.66 -3.19 -35.47
N ALA A 213 -11.69 -3.56 -34.62
CA ALA A 213 -10.27 -3.50 -34.96
C ALA A 213 -9.82 -4.57 -35.98
N GLU A 214 -10.54 -5.70 -36.09
CA GLU A 214 -10.30 -6.71 -37.13
C GLU A 214 -10.95 -6.36 -38.48
N GLY A 215 -12.02 -5.54 -38.49
CA GLY A 215 -12.72 -5.09 -39.69
C GLY A 215 -11.95 -4.09 -40.57
N GLU A 216 -11.10 -3.24 -39.98
CA GLU A 216 -10.41 -2.17 -40.71
C GLU A 216 -9.11 -2.61 -41.43
N LYS A 217 -8.62 -3.83 -41.23
CA LYS A 217 -7.37 -4.31 -41.87
C LYS A 217 -7.52 -4.87 -43.30
N LYS A 218 -8.66 -4.68 -43.98
CA LYS A 218 -8.82 -5.05 -45.39
C LYS A 218 -9.35 -3.90 -46.24
N LYS A 219 -8.43 -3.03 -46.69
CA LYS A 219 -8.34 -2.50 -48.06
C LYS A 219 -7.26 -1.41 -48.14
N VAL A 220 -6.06 -1.81 -48.50
CA VAL A 220 -5.17 -0.96 -49.31
C VAL A 220 -4.66 -1.87 -50.43
N VAL A 221 -5.09 -1.56 -51.65
CA VAL A 221 -4.57 -2.11 -52.90
C VAL A 221 -3.28 -1.35 -53.23
#